data_AF-A0A1H3DVJ0-F1
#
_entry.id   AF-A0A1H3DVJ0-F1
#
_cell.length_a   1.000
_cell.length_b   1.000
_cell.length_c   1.000
_cell.angle_alpha   90.00
_cell.angle_beta   90.00
_cell.angle_gamma   90.00
#
_symmetry.space_group_name_H-M   'P 1'
#
loop_
_entity.id
_entity.type
_entity.pdbx_description
1 polymer ?
#
loop_
_entity_poly.entity_id
_entity_poly.type
_entity_poly.pdbx_seq_one_letter_code
_entity_poly.pdbx_strand_id
1 'polypeptide(L)'
;LADLYANPTGRAIADNSAHTLLLAQPGHAIDRLKADHRLPMTAAGAEMLKTVHTVPGAYSEIMTLTDSGAGIGRLMVDPFRQLLYSTKPADVAAIRGLRERGMSVEQAINRLLAGAEAEASDAA
;
A
#
# COMPACT_ATOMS: atom_id res chain seq x y z
N LEU A 1 1.88 7.31 -11.12
CA LEU A 1 1.37 8.71 -11.12
C LEU A 1 1.62 9.44 -12.45
N ALA A 2 2.81 9.34 -13.05
CA ALA A 2 3.08 9.98 -14.34
C ALA A 2 2.15 9.52 -15.49
N ASP A 3 1.80 8.23 -15.52
CA ASP A 3 0.91 7.65 -16.54
C ASP A 3 -0.51 8.20 -16.45
N LEU A 4 -0.99 8.48 -15.23
CA LEU A 4 -2.33 9.02 -15.00
C LEU A 4 -2.52 10.32 -15.77
N TYR A 5 -1.52 11.19 -15.76
CA TYR A 5 -1.66 12.47 -16.44
C TYR A 5 -1.19 12.42 -17.91
N ALA A 6 -0.74 11.29 -18.44
CA ALA A 6 -0.12 11.21 -19.78
C ALA A 6 -1.14 11.44 -20.91
N ASN A 7 -2.40 11.07 -20.69
CA ASN A 7 -3.48 11.22 -21.67
C ASN A 7 -4.63 12.10 -21.14
N PRO A 8 -5.52 12.62 -22.02
CA PRO A 8 -6.63 13.47 -21.61
C PRO A 8 -7.59 12.81 -20.63
N THR A 9 -7.86 11.51 -20.80
CA THR A 9 -8.80 10.76 -19.94
C THR A 9 -8.30 10.67 -18.51
N GLY A 10 -7.04 10.32 -18.31
CA GLY A 10 -6.46 10.21 -16.97
C GLY A 10 -6.26 11.57 -16.30
N ARG A 11 -6.02 12.64 -17.07
CA ARG A 11 -6.10 14.02 -16.55
C ARG A 11 -7.48 14.34 -16.05
N ALA A 12 -8.53 14.06 -16.83
CA ALA A 12 -9.90 14.28 -16.41
C ALA A 12 -10.26 13.46 -15.15
N ILE A 13 -9.75 12.24 -15.00
CA ILE A 13 -9.94 11.45 -13.77
C ILE A 13 -9.29 12.16 -12.58
N ALA A 14 -8.04 12.62 -12.73
CA ALA A 14 -7.31 13.29 -11.65
C ALA A 14 -7.99 14.60 -11.25
N ASP A 15 -8.37 15.43 -12.22
CA ASP A 15 -8.95 16.77 -11.99
C ASP A 15 -10.35 16.70 -11.36
N ASN A 16 -11.11 15.63 -11.59
CA ASN A 16 -12.46 15.45 -11.07
C ASN A 16 -12.53 14.58 -9.80
N SER A 17 -11.40 14.06 -9.31
CA SER A 17 -11.38 13.21 -8.12
C SER A 17 -11.41 14.04 -6.84
N ALA A 18 -12.52 13.99 -6.10
CA ALA A 18 -12.66 14.67 -4.80
C ALA A 18 -11.68 14.15 -3.72
N HIS A 19 -11.19 12.93 -3.88
CA HIS A 19 -10.23 12.30 -2.98
C HIS A 19 -9.08 11.69 -3.77
N THR A 20 -7.85 12.06 -3.40
CA THR A 20 -6.64 11.49 -4.00
C THR A 20 -5.81 10.83 -2.90
N LEU A 21 -5.54 9.53 -3.05
CA LEU A 21 -4.74 8.74 -2.13
C LEU A 21 -3.40 8.43 -2.77
N LEU A 22 -2.32 8.95 -2.19
CA LEU A 22 -0.97 8.84 -2.72
C LEU A 22 -0.13 7.94 -1.82
N LEU A 23 0.36 6.85 -2.41
CA LEU A 23 1.31 5.94 -1.79
C LEU A 23 2.76 6.42 -2.03
N ALA A 24 3.72 5.80 -1.35
CA ALA A 24 5.15 6.09 -1.52
C ALA A 24 5.55 6.15 -3.00
N GLN A 25 6.18 7.25 -3.41
CA GLN A 25 6.71 7.43 -4.77
C GLN A 25 8.21 7.75 -4.69
N PRO A 26 9.01 7.40 -5.71
CA PRO A 26 10.39 7.86 -5.79
C PRO A 26 10.47 9.39 -5.77
N GLY A 27 11.41 9.97 -5.01
CA GLY A 27 11.53 11.42 -4.84
C GLY A 27 11.63 12.18 -6.17
N HIS A 28 12.44 11.69 -7.11
CA HIS A 28 12.59 12.29 -8.44
C HIS A 28 11.26 12.31 -9.25
N ALA A 29 10.37 11.35 -9.02
CA ALA A 29 9.07 11.32 -9.68
C ALA A 29 8.14 12.40 -9.13
N ILE A 30 8.21 12.66 -7.82
CA ILE A 30 7.47 13.75 -7.15
C ILE A 30 7.98 15.11 -7.66
N ASP A 31 9.30 15.28 -7.72
CA ASP A 31 9.91 16.53 -8.20
C ASP A 31 9.51 16.84 -9.65
N ARG A 32 9.48 15.84 -10.53
CA ARG A 32 9.00 16.00 -11.90
C ARG A 32 7.53 16.42 -11.96
N LEU A 33 6.66 15.79 -11.18
CA LEU A 33 5.23 16.12 -11.18
C LEU A 33 4.96 17.52 -10.62
N LYS A 34 5.77 17.96 -9.65
CA LYS A 34 5.76 19.33 -9.13
C LYS A 34 6.16 20.33 -10.21
N ALA A 35 7.24 20.07 -10.95
CA ALA A 35 7.70 20.92 -12.04
C ALA A 35 6.67 21.01 -13.19
N ASP A 36 6.00 19.90 -13.50
CA ASP A 36 4.97 19.85 -14.53
C ASP A 36 3.63 20.49 -14.10
N HIS A 37 3.51 21.01 -12.88
CA HIS A 37 2.25 21.49 -12.28
C HIS A 37 1.12 20.44 -12.29
N ARG A 38 1.47 19.15 -12.20
CA ARG A 38 0.55 18.01 -12.24
C ARG A 38 0.29 17.41 -10.87
N LEU A 39 0.75 18.05 -9.81
CA LEU A 39 0.50 17.64 -8.45
C LEU A 39 -0.40 18.71 -7.79
N PRO A 40 -1.66 18.39 -7.45
CA PRO A 40 -2.60 19.35 -6.86
C PRO A 40 -2.30 19.57 -5.37
N MET A 41 -1.07 19.97 -5.03
CA MET A 41 -0.65 20.23 -3.66
C MET A 41 0.41 21.32 -3.59
N THR A 42 0.60 21.87 -2.39
CA THR A 42 1.63 22.87 -2.11
C THR A 42 3.05 22.27 -2.18
N ALA A 43 4.07 23.12 -2.28
CA ALA A 43 5.46 22.69 -2.21
C ALA A 43 5.78 21.91 -0.92
N ALA A 44 5.21 22.33 0.22
CA ALA A 44 5.34 21.63 1.49
C ALA A 44 4.65 20.26 1.47
N GLY A 45 3.48 20.15 0.82
CA GLY A 45 2.80 18.87 0.61
C GLY A 45 3.66 17.90 -0.21
N ALA A 46 4.38 18.39 -1.22
CA ALA A 46 5.27 17.55 -2.02
C ALA A 46 6.46 17.01 -1.20
N GLU A 47 7.04 17.83 -0.32
CA GLU A 47 8.09 17.36 0.60
C GLU A 47 7.54 16.36 1.62
N MET A 48 6.32 16.54 2.09
CA MET A 48 5.63 15.57 2.95
C MET A 48 5.35 14.25 2.22
N LEU A 49 4.97 14.29 0.93
CA LEU A 49 4.80 13.06 0.14
C LEU A 49 6.10 12.25 0.02
N LYS A 50 7.27 12.91 0.00
CA LYS A 50 8.57 12.22 -0.04
C LYS A 50 8.85 11.42 1.24
N THR A 51 8.19 11.70 2.35
CA THR A 51 8.35 10.95 3.61
C THR A 51 7.45 9.72 3.70
N VAL A 52 6.43 9.62 2.84
CA VAL A 52 5.49 8.50 2.83
C VAL A 52 6.24 7.21 2.50
N HIS A 53 6.14 6.23 3.39
CA HIS A 53 6.82 4.94 3.25
C HIS A 53 5.93 3.77 3.69
N THR A 54 6.36 2.57 3.32
CA THR A 54 5.76 1.32 3.79
C THR A 54 6.78 0.60 4.65
N VAL A 55 6.35 0.16 5.83
CA VAL A 55 7.11 -0.77 6.68
C VAL A 55 6.48 -2.15 6.50
N PRO A 56 7.11 -3.07 5.75
CA PRO A 56 6.54 -4.39 5.47
C PRO A 56 6.16 -5.14 6.75
N GLY A 57 4.93 -5.65 6.81
CA GLY A 57 4.40 -6.37 7.97
C GLY A 57 3.83 -5.48 9.08
N ALA A 58 4.11 -4.17 9.09
CA ALA A 58 3.58 -3.26 10.11
C ALA A 58 2.50 -2.32 9.55
N TYR A 59 2.85 -1.43 8.61
CA TYR A 59 1.91 -0.46 8.04
C TYR A 59 2.37 0.06 6.68
N SER A 60 1.42 0.61 5.92
CA SER A 60 1.71 1.49 4.78
C SER A 60 1.20 2.89 5.06
N GLU A 61 2.04 3.91 4.87
CA GLU A 61 1.57 5.28 4.89
C GLU A 61 0.87 5.65 3.57
N ILE A 62 -0.16 6.47 3.69
CA ILE A 62 -0.96 6.99 2.59
C ILE A 62 -1.15 8.48 2.84
N MET A 63 -0.71 9.32 1.90
CA MET A 63 -1.07 10.73 1.89
C MET A 63 -2.43 10.89 1.23
N THR A 64 -3.39 11.43 1.97
CA THR A 64 -4.74 11.69 1.49
C THR A 64 -4.90 13.18 1.22
N LEU A 65 -5.36 13.52 0.03
CA LEU A 65 -5.77 14.87 -0.36
C LEU A 65 -7.28 14.89 -0.54
N THR A 66 -7.94 15.84 0.11
CA THR A 66 -9.39 16.05 0.04
C THR A 66 -9.69 17.55 0.01
N ASP A 67 -10.91 17.93 -0.35
CA ASP A 67 -11.37 19.31 -0.28
C ASP A 67 -11.34 19.88 1.16
N SER A 68 -11.46 19.00 2.16
CA SER A 68 -11.42 19.35 3.58
C SER A 68 -10.00 19.48 4.15
N GLY A 69 -8.97 19.07 3.39
CA GLY A 69 -7.58 19.10 3.84
C GLY A 69 -6.74 17.91 3.38
N ALA A 70 -5.49 17.89 3.84
CA ALA A 70 -4.51 16.88 3.51
C ALA A 70 -3.81 16.32 4.75
N GLY A 71 -3.41 15.05 4.71
CA GLY A 71 -2.66 14.42 5.80
C GLY A 71 -2.11 13.04 5.44
N ILE A 72 -1.20 12.52 6.26
CA ILE A 72 -0.67 11.16 6.14
C ILE A 72 -1.33 10.28 7.20
N GLY A 73 -1.93 9.17 6.76
CA GLY A 73 -2.44 8.11 7.62
C GLY A 73 -1.66 6.82 7.44
N ARG A 74 -1.74 5.92 8.44
CA ARG A 74 -1.17 4.57 8.39
C ARG A 74 -2.26 3.53 8.17
N LEU A 75 -2.17 2.80 7.07
CA LEU A 75 -2.96 1.62 6.81
C LEU A 75 -2.31 0.41 7.49
N MET A 76 -2.96 -0.08 8.54
CA MET A 76 -2.61 -1.33 9.21
C MET A 76 -3.61 -2.41 8.81
N VAL A 77 -3.09 -3.57 8.40
CA VAL A 77 -3.89 -4.71 7.96
C VAL A 77 -3.60 -5.87 8.92
N ASP A 78 -4.62 -6.56 9.39
CA ASP A 78 -4.42 -7.72 10.25
C ASP A 78 -3.67 -8.85 9.52
N PRO A 79 -2.92 -9.69 10.25
CA PRO A 79 -2.10 -10.74 9.64
C PRO A 79 -2.87 -11.70 8.73
N PHE A 80 -4.14 -12.01 9.06
CA PHE A 80 -4.97 -12.88 8.24
C PHE A 80 -5.24 -12.25 6.87
N ARG A 81 -5.71 -10.99 6.84
CA ARG A 81 -5.95 -10.27 5.59
C ARG A 81 -4.66 -10.02 4.81
N GLN A 82 -3.52 -9.83 5.48
CA GLN A 82 -2.23 -9.73 4.80
C GLN A 82 -1.92 -11.01 3.99
N LEU A 83 -2.12 -12.20 4.58
CA LEU A 83 -1.90 -13.48 3.88
C LEU A 83 -2.98 -13.74 2.81
N LEU A 84 -4.24 -13.43 3.11
CA LEU A 84 -5.35 -13.64 2.18
C LEU A 84 -5.18 -12.89 0.86
N TYR A 85 -4.67 -11.65 0.93
CA TYR A 85 -4.45 -10.80 -0.25
C TYR A 85 -2.97 -10.72 -0.67
N SER A 86 -2.11 -11.57 -0.12
CA SER A 86 -0.68 -11.54 -0.45
C SER A 86 -0.45 -11.97 -1.89
N THR A 87 0.42 -11.22 -2.57
CA THR A 87 0.98 -11.58 -3.87
C THR A 87 2.42 -12.08 -3.77
N LYS A 88 2.97 -12.21 -2.55
CA LYS A 88 4.32 -12.73 -2.35
C LYS A 88 4.37 -14.21 -2.76
N PRO A 89 5.33 -14.61 -3.62
CA PRO A 89 5.41 -16.01 -4.07
C PRO A 89 5.50 -17.02 -2.93
N ALA A 90 6.20 -16.69 -1.84
CA ALA A 90 6.33 -17.56 -0.67
C ALA A 90 4.98 -17.80 0.03
N ASP A 91 4.21 -16.75 0.30
CA ASP A 91 2.89 -16.85 0.95
C ASP A 91 1.91 -17.63 0.07
N VAL A 92 1.88 -17.31 -1.23
CA VAL A 92 1.03 -17.99 -2.21
C VAL A 92 1.37 -19.49 -2.31
N ALA A 93 2.66 -19.83 -2.35
CA ALA A 93 3.12 -21.22 -2.38
C ALA A 93 2.80 -21.96 -1.07
N ALA A 94 3.00 -21.33 0.08
CA ALA A 94 2.70 -21.92 1.38
C ALA A 94 1.20 -22.24 1.53
N ILE A 95 0.32 -21.28 1.18
CA ILE A 95 -1.13 -21.49 1.20
C ILE A 95 -1.51 -22.59 0.21
N ARG A 96 -0.98 -22.56 -1.02
CA ARG A 96 -1.25 -23.59 -2.03
C ARG A 96 -0.87 -24.99 -1.54
N GLY A 97 0.32 -25.15 -0.95
CA GLY A 97 0.79 -26.45 -0.45
C GLY A 97 -0.03 -27.01 0.71
N LEU A 98 -0.71 -26.16 1.49
CA LEU A 98 -1.67 -26.58 2.51
C LEU A 98 -3.03 -26.94 1.90
N ARG A 99 -3.46 -26.19 0.88
CA ARG A 99 -4.69 -26.49 0.14
C ARG A 99 -4.63 -27.81 -0.61
N GLU A 100 -3.48 -28.16 -1.17
CA GLU A 100 -3.25 -29.47 -1.82
C GLU A 100 -3.37 -30.65 -0.84
N ARG A 101 -3.27 -30.40 0.47
CA ARG A 101 -3.54 -31.39 1.55
C ARG A 101 -5.00 -31.42 2.00
N GLY A 102 -5.90 -30.73 1.27
CA GLY A 102 -7.33 -30.69 1.54
C GLY A 102 -7.79 -29.58 2.47
N MET A 103 -6.91 -28.67 2.91
CA MET A 103 -7.31 -27.54 3.75
C MET A 103 -8.05 -26.47 2.93
N SER A 104 -9.03 -25.82 3.56
CA SER A 104 -9.58 -24.56 3.03
C SER A 104 -8.53 -23.44 3.07
N VAL A 105 -8.76 -22.36 2.32
CA VAL A 105 -7.89 -21.16 2.36
C VAL A 105 -7.80 -20.60 3.78
N GLU A 106 -8.93 -20.49 4.46
CA GLU A 106 -9.01 -20.01 5.84
C GLU A 106 -8.21 -20.90 6.80
N GLN A 107 -8.38 -22.23 6.71
CA GLN A 107 -7.63 -23.19 7.53
C GLN A 107 -6.12 -23.10 7.27
N ALA A 108 -5.72 -22.97 5.99
CA ALA A 108 -4.33 -22.82 5.63
C ALA A 108 -3.72 -21.54 6.22
N ILE A 109 -4.41 -20.41 6.10
CA ILE A 109 -3.94 -19.12 6.67
C ILE A 109 -3.85 -19.21 8.19
N ASN A 110 -4.89 -19.69 8.88
CA ASN A 110 -4.86 -19.84 10.34
C ASN A 110 -3.72 -20.77 10.80
N ARG A 111 -3.44 -21.82 10.04
CA ARG A 111 -2.32 -22.73 10.34
C ARG A 111 -0.96 -22.04 10.21
N LEU A 112 -0.78 -21.18 9.22
CA LEU A 112 0.45 -20.40 9.01
C LEU A 112 0.65 -19.36 10.12
N LEU A 113 -0.42 -18.65 10.50
CA LEU A 113 -0.38 -17.67 11.59
C LEU A 113 -0.01 -18.31 12.93
N ALA A 114 -0.63 -19.44 13.27
CA ALA A 114 -0.30 -20.17 14.49
C ALA A 114 1.16 -20.67 14.52
N GLY A 115 1.76 -20.95 13.35
CA GLY A 115 3.18 -21.28 13.25
C GLY A 115 4.09 -20.09 13.55
N ALA A 116 3.76 -18.92 13.01
CA ALA A 116 4.53 -17.69 13.21
C ALA A 116 4.50 -17.20 14.67
N GLU A 117 3.37 -17.35 15.37
CA GLU A 117 3.25 -17.00 16.79
C GLU A 117 4.14 -17.88 17.69
N ALA A 118 4.26 -19.17 17.36
CA ALA A 118 5.13 -20.09 18.09
C ALA A 118 6.62 -19.75 17.92
N GLU A 119 7.05 -19.45 16.69
CA GLU A 119 8.44 -19.02 16.41
C GLU A 119 8.80 -17.70 17.08
N ALA A 120 7.85 -16.75 17.15
CA ALA A 120 8.05 -15.48 17.83
C ALA A 120 8.16 -15.63 19.36
N SER A 121 7.42 -16.59 19.94
CA SER A 121 7.50 -16.90 21.37
C SER A 121 8.80 -17.61 21.76
N ASP A 122 9.37 -18.43 20.88
CA ASP A 122 10.64 -19.13 21.13
C ASP A 122 11.87 -18.22 20.97
N ALA A 123 11.72 -17.08 20.28
CA ALA A 123 12.80 -16.13 20.03
C ALA A 123 12.90 -14.99 21.07
N ALA A 124 11.96 -14.91 22.02
CA ALA A 124 11.85 -13.86 23.04
C ALA A 124 12.35 -14.34 24.42
#